data_AF-A0A7G2IIA8-F1
#
_entry.id   AF-A0A7G2IIA8-F1
#
_cell.length_a   1.000
_cell.length_b   1.000
_cell.length_c   1.000
_cell.angle_alpha   90.00
_cell.angle_beta   90.00
_cell.angle_gamma   90.00
#
_symmetry.space_group_name_H-M   'P 1'
#
loop_
_entity.id
_entity.type
_entity.pdbx_description
1 polymer ?
#
loop_
_entity_poly.entity_id
_entity_poly.type
_entity_poly.pdbx_seq_one_letter_code
_entity_poly.pdbx_strand_id
1 'polypeptide(L)'
;MDNKRIPQAASPLASWLSYLENLHSKTIDLGLERVSQVARKLGVLKPAPFVFTVAGTNGKGTTCRTLESVLTAAGYKVGVYSSPHLVRYTERVRVQGGGTAGISPYRLVC
;
A
#
# COMPACT_ATOMS: atom_id res chain seq x y z
N MET A 1 -17.95 -5.23 26.99
CA MET A 1 -16.83 -6.02 26.42
C MET A 1 -17.25 -6.40 25.02
N ASP A 2 -16.95 -5.55 24.05
CA ASP A 2 -17.42 -5.76 22.68
C ASP A 2 -16.69 -6.95 22.07
N ASN A 3 -17.45 -8.01 21.81
CA ASN A 3 -17.02 -9.18 21.08
C ASN A 3 -16.79 -8.76 19.62
N LYS A 4 -15.66 -8.08 19.35
CA LYS A 4 -15.30 -7.62 18.01
C LYS A 4 -15.04 -8.85 17.14
N ARG A 5 -16.07 -9.25 16.39
CA ARG A 5 -15.97 -10.29 15.37
C ARG A 5 -14.85 -9.94 14.41
N ILE A 6 -13.82 -10.79 14.35
CA ILE A 6 -12.72 -10.64 13.40
C ILE A 6 -13.29 -10.87 12.00
N PRO A 7 -13.17 -9.91 11.07
CA PRO A 7 -13.63 -10.08 9.70
C PRO A 7 -12.87 -11.22 9.01
N GLN A 8 -13.54 -11.89 8.08
CA GLN A 8 -12.99 -13.01 7.31
C GLN A 8 -12.65 -12.55 5.88
N ALA A 9 -11.97 -13.41 5.12
CA ALA A 9 -11.59 -13.09 3.73
C ALA A 9 -12.80 -12.72 2.84
N ALA A 10 -13.95 -13.35 3.06
CA ALA A 10 -15.19 -13.05 2.34
C ALA A 10 -15.99 -11.86 2.91
N SER A 11 -15.53 -11.24 4.00
CA SER A 11 -16.22 -10.09 4.60
C SER A 11 -16.12 -8.85 3.72
N PRO A 12 -17.13 -7.98 3.71
CA PRO A 12 -17.08 -6.71 2.99
C PRO A 12 -15.88 -5.86 3.42
N LEU A 13 -15.33 -5.07 2.49
CA LEU A 13 -14.23 -4.14 2.77
C LEU A 13 -14.56 -3.20 3.95
N ALA A 14 -15.80 -2.72 4.03
CA ALA A 14 -16.26 -1.86 5.12
C ALA A 14 -16.11 -2.51 6.51
N SER A 15 -16.32 -3.83 6.63
CA SER A 15 -16.13 -4.56 7.88
C SER A 15 -14.65 -4.62 8.28
N TRP A 16 -13.75 -4.79 7.32
CA TRP A 16 -12.31 -4.73 7.55
C TRP A 16 -11.87 -3.33 7.99
N LEU A 17 -12.36 -2.27 7.34
CA LEU A 17 -12.02 -0.89 7.69
C LEU A 17 -12.47 -0.55 9.12
N SER A 18 -13.72 -0.86 9.46
CA SER A 18 -14.26 -0.64 10.81
C SER A 18 -13.46 -1.42 11.87
N TYR A 19 -13.08 -2.66 11.58
CA TYR A 19 -12.23 -3.44 12.49
C TYR A 19 -10.86 -2.79 12.70
N LEU A 20 -10.17 -2.37 11.62
CA LEU A 20 -8.84 -1.77 11.68
C LEU A 20 -8.81 -0.41 12.39
N GLU A 21 -9.83 0.44 12.19
CA GLU A 21 -9.98 1.72 12.88
C GLU A 21 -10.10 1.58 14.39
N ASN A 22 -10.58 0.42 14.85
CA ASN A 22 -10.88 0.14 16.25
C ASN A 22 -9.89 -0.84 16.90
N LEU A 23 -8.79 -1.19 16.23
CA LEU A 23 -7.87 -2.25 16.66
C LEU A 23 -6.78 -1.78 17.63
N HIS A 24 -6.32 -0.53 17.52
CA HIS A 24 -5.24 0.01 18.37
C HIS A 24 -5.77 1.09 19.33
N SER A 25 -5.39 0.99 20.60
CA SER A 25 -5.72 1.96 21.66
C SER A 25 -4.92 3.27 21.55
N LYS A 26 -3.88 3.31 20.71
CA LYS A 26 -3.13 4.51 20.34
C LYS A 26 -3.20 4.70 18.82
N THR A 27 -3.64 5.87 18.38
CA THR A 27 -3.79 6.21 16.94
C THR A 27 -2.46 6.16 16.19
N ILE A 28 -1.34 6.46 16.88
CA ILE A 28 0.01 6.44 16.33
C ILE A 28 0.96 5.77 17.33
N ASP A 29 1.50 4.60 16.96
CA ASP A 29 2.53 3.87 17.69
C ASP A 29 3.77 3.78 16.77
N LEU A 30 4.73 4.70 16.97
CA LEU A 30 5.92 4.79 16.14
C LEU A 30 6.93 3.73 16.57
N GLY A 31 6.84 2.55 15.96
CA GLY A 31 7.77 1.45 16.13
C GLY A 31 7.68 0.45 14.99
N LEU A 32 8.83 -0.05 14.52
CA LEU A 32 8.87 -0.99 13.39
C LEU A 32 8.86 -2.46 13.81
N GLU A 33 9.07 -2.77 15.08
CA GLU A 33 9.29 -4.16 15.53
C GLU A 33 8.10 -5.07 15.21
N ARG A 34 6.89 -4.70 15.66
CA ARG A 34 5.67 -5.52 15.48
C ARG A 34 5.36 -5.73 14.00
N VAL A 35 5.39 -4.66 13.21
CA VAL A 35 5.07 -4.73 11.77
C VAL A 35 6.15 -5.49 10.99
N SER A 36 7.43 -5.36 11.37
CA SER A 36 8.54 -6.07 10.72
C SER A 36 8.47 -7.58 10.96
N GLN A 37 8.07 -8.02 12.16
CA GLN A 37 7.85 -9.44 12.45
C GLN A 37 6.76 -10.05 11.56
N VAL A 38 5.63 -9.35 11.40
CA VAL A 38 4.54 -9.79 10.52
C VAL A 38 4.99 -9.79 9.05
N ALA A 39 5.67 -8.73 8.60
CA ALA A 39 6.16 -8.63 7.22
C ALA A 39 7.16 -9.73 6.86
N ARG A 40 8.05 -10.11 7.80
CA ARG A 40 8.96 -11.26 7.64
C ARG A 40 8.19 -12.57 7.49
N LYS A 41 7.21 -12.82 8.36
CA LYS A 41 6.38 -14.05 8.31
C LYS A 41 5.58 -14.16 7.01
N LEU A 42 5.11 -13.03 6.48
CA LEU A 42 4.38 -12.97 5.21
C LEU A 42 5.28 -12.93 3.96
N GLY A 43 6.61 -12.76 4.12
CA GLY A 43 7.54 -12.69 3.00
C GLY A 43 7.42 -11.41 2.15
N VAL A 44 6.92 -10.31 2.70
CA VAL A 44 6.59 -9.07 1.94
C VAL A 44 7.62 -7.94 2.08
N LEU A 45 8.78 -8.20 2.68
CA LEU A 45 9.84 -7.18 2.83
C LEU A 45 10.43 -6.69 1.49
N LYS A 46 10.31 -7.50 0.43
CA LYS A 46 10.78 -7.17 -0.92
C LYS A 46 9.61 -7.28 -1.91
N PRO A 47 8.70 -6.29 -1.92
CA PRO A 47 7.48 -6.36 -2.72
C PRO A 47 7.72 -6.21 -4.23
N ALA A 48 8.89 -5.71 -4.62
CA ALA A 48 9.32 -5.57 -6.00
C ALA A 48 10.86 -5.66 -6.10
N PRO A 49 11.44 -6.03 -7.26
CA PRO A 49 12.89 -5.98 -7.46
C PRO A 49 13.51 -4.59 -7.27
N PHE A 50 12.72 -3.52 -7.38
CA PHE A 50 13.16 -2.15 -7.11
C PHE A 50 12.03 -1.34 -6.49
N VAL A 51 12.36 -0.58 -5.45
CA VAL A 51 11.40 0.17 -4.63
C VAL A 51 11.89 1.61 -4.48
N PHE A 52 11.02 2.57 -4.76
CA PHE A 52 11.19 3.97 -4.40
C PHE A 52 10.40 4.23 -3.11
N THR A 53 11.02 4.85 -2.11
CA THR A 53 10.35 5.31 -0.88
C THR A 53 10.42 6.83 -0.84
N VAL A 54 9.26 7.49 -0.90
CA VAL A 54 9.17 8.96 -0.98
C VAL A 54 8.68 9.54 0.35
N ALA A 55 9.61 10.13 1.10
CA ALA A 55 9.31 10.87 2.33
C ALA A 55 9.30 12.39 2.10
N GLY A 56 8.70 13.14 3.02
CA GLY A 56 8.67 14.60 3.00
C GLY A 56 7.38 15.18 3.56
N THR A 57 7.35 16.48 3.86
CA THR A 57 6.14 17.15 4.38
C THR A 57 5.10 17.30 3.28
N ASN A 58 5.50 17.84 2.12
CA ASN A 58 4.63 18.11 0.98
C ASN A 58 5.10 17.37 -0.29
N GLY A 59 4.23 17.27 -1.30
CA GLY A 59 4.61 16.78 -2.63
C GLY A 59 4.77 15.27 -2.79
N LYS A 60 4.71 14.46 -1.72
CA LYS A 60 4.85 13.00 -1.79
C LYS A 60 3.92 12.37 -2.83
N GLY A 61 2.63 12.70 -2.76
CA GLY A 61 1.62 12.16 -3.68
C GLY A 61 1.87 12.55 -5.14
N THR A 62 2.21 13.81 -5.40
CA THR A 62 2.51 14.29 -6.76
C THR A 62 3.80 13.70 -7.30
N THR A 63 4.85 13.58 -6.46
CA THR A 63 6.09 12.89 -6.83
C THR A 63 5.85 11.43 -7.18
N CYS A 64 5.11 10.68 -6.33
CA CYS A 64 4.78 9.29 -6.61
C CYS A 64 3.96 9.16 -7.90
N ARG A 65 3.05 10.10 -8.17
CA ARG A 65 2.26 10.11 -9.41
C ARG A 65 3.11 10.42 -10.65
N THR A 66 4.08 11.31 -10.55
CA THR A 66 5.03 11.59 -11.63
C THR A 66 5.88 10.36 -11.93
N LEU A 67 6.42 9.70 -10.89
CA LEU A 67 7.17 8.44 -11.04
C LEU A 67 6.32 7.35 -11.68
N GLU A 68 5.09 7.16 -11.21
CA GLU A 68 4.12 6.23 -11.77
C GLU A 68 3.91 6.48 -13.27
N SER A 69 3.65 7.74 -13.66
CA SER A 69 3.40 8.11 -15.05
C SER A 69 4.62 7.86 -15.95
N VAL A 70 5.82 8.26 -15.52
CA VAL A 70 7.04 8.12 -16.31
C VAL A 70 7.43 6.66 -16.46
N LEU A 71 7.42 5.89 -15.36
CA LEU A 71 7.80 4.47 -15.38
C LEU A 71 6.80 3.65 -16.19
N THR A 72 5.52 3.96 -16.08
CA THR A 72 4.47 3.31 -16.88
C THR A 72 4.65 3.63 -18.37
N ALA A 73 4.91 4.90 -18.73
CA ALA A 73 5.16 5.29 -20.11
C ALA A 73 6.43 4.62 -20.68
N ALA A 74 7.40 4.30 -19.82
CA ALA A 74 8.60 3.55 -20.18
C ALA A 74 8.39 2.03 -20.25
N GLY A 75 7.16 1.53 -20.08
CA GLY A 75 6.81 0.11 -20.20
C GLY A 75 6.97 -0.73 -18.92
N TYR A 76 7.32 -0.12 -17.78
CA TYR A 76 7.43 -0.86 -16.52
C TYR A 76 6.05 -1.16 -15.92
N LYS A 77 5.94 -2.31 -15.25
CA LYS A 77 4.81 -2.59 -14.35
C LYS A 77 5.03 -1.87 -13.03
N VAL A 78 4.12 -0.95 -12.69
CA VAL A 78 4.25 -0.12 -11.48
C VAL A 78 3.11 -0.41 -10.50
N GLY A 79 3.47 -0.59 -9.23
CA GLY A 79 2.55 -0.48 -8.10
C GLY A 79 2.81 0.82 -7.35
N VAL A 80 1.76 1.45 -6.82
CA VAL A 80 1.88 2.65 -5.99
C VAL A 80 1.10 2.50 -4.70
N TYR A 81 1.76 2.80 -3.59
CA TYR A 81 1.10 3.03 -2.30
C TYR A 81 1.05 4.54 -2.02
N SER A 82 -0.10 5.04 -1.56
CA SER A 82 -0.26 6.45 -1.18
C SER A 82 -1.26 6.62 -0.03
N SER A 83 -1.06 7.65 0.79
CA SER A 83 -1.99 8.02 1.87
C SER A 83 -1.99 9.53 2.12
N PRO A 84 -3.09 10.12 2.65
CA PRO A 84 -4.42 9.52 2.84
C PRO A 84 -5.14 9.24 1.50
N HIS A 85 -6.39 8.79 1.56
CA HIS A 85 -7.29 8.74 0.40
C HIS A 85 -8.26 9.93 0.45
N LEU A 86 -8.85 10.31 -0.69
CA LEU A 86 -9.85 11.38 -0.74
C LEU A 86 -11.28 10.87 -0.57
N VAL A 87 -11.67 9.85 -1.35
CA VAL A 87 -13.06 9.35 -1.36
C VAL A 87 -13.13 7.87 -0.98
N ARG A 88 -12.28 7.03 -1.56
CA ARG A 88 -12.31 5.57 -1.37
C ARG A 88 -10.99 5.06 -0.85
N TYR A 89 -11.04 4.14 0.12
CA TYR A 89 -9.84 3.48 0.65
C TYR A 89 -9.00 2.81 -0.44
N THR A 90 -9.64 2.29 -1.49
CA THR A 90 -8.99 1.64 -2.63
C THR A 90 -8.08 2.57 -3.42
N GLU A 91 -8.15 3.90 -3.24
CA GLU A 91 -7.20 4.85 -3.85
C GLU A 91 -5.76 4.68 -3.33
N ARG A 92 -5.61 4.11 -2.13
CA ARG A 92 -4.31 3.96 -1.47
C ARG A 92 -3.39 2.97 -2.14
N VAL A 93 -3.92 2.02 -2.91
CA VAL A 93 -3.14 1.00 -3.61
C VAL A 93 -3.54 1.00 -5.07
N ARG A 94 -2.63 1.42 -5.94
CA ARG A 94 -2.82 1.38 -7.39
C ARG A 94 -1.86 0.37 -7.99
N VAL A 95 -2.38 -0.47 -8.85
CA VAL A 95 -1.61 -1.45 -9.62
C VAL A 95 -2.18 -1.45 -11.02
N GLN A 96 -1.32 -1.44 -12.03
CA GLN A 96 -1.80 -1.52 -13.40
C GLN A 96 -2.36 -2.91 -13.72
N GLY A 97 -3.59 -2.97 -14.24
CA GLY A 97 -4.14 -4.17 -14.88
C GLY A 97 -3.40 -4.42 -16.19
N GLY A 98 -3.01 -5.68 -16.45
CA GLY A 98 -1.96 -6.01 -17.43
C GLY A 98 -2.22 -5.59 -18.89
N GLY A 99 -1.16 -5.06 -19.51
CA GLY A 99 -0.94 -4.84 -20.95
C GLY A 99 0.14 -3.75 -21.12
N THR A 100 1.21 -3.85 -21.91
CA THR A 100 1.59 -4.72 -23.03
C THR A 100 2.99 -5.31 -22.83
N ALA A 101 3.31 -6.35 -23.62
CA ALA A 101 4.58 -7.06 -23.58
C ALA A 101 5.75 -6.16 -23.99
N GLY A 102 6.72 -5.98 -23.10
CA GLY A 102 7.98 -5.30 -23.39
C GLY A 102 8.66 -4.76 -22.14
N ILE A 103 9.63 -5.52 -21.62
CA ILE A 103 10.65 -5.11 -20.63
C ILE A 103 10.23 -5.12 -19.13
N SER A 104 10.57 -6.22 -18.44
CA SER A 104 11.23 -6.27 -17.11
C SER A 104 10.54 -5.60 -15.88
N PRO A 105 11.13 -5.67 -14.67
CA PRO A 105 10.49 -6.16 -13.44
C PRO A 105 9.56 -5.11 -12.80
N TYR A 106 8.61 -5.58 -11.97
CA TYR A 106 7.75 -4.71 -11.17
C TYR A 106 8.57 -3.63 -10.43
N ARG A 107 8.08 -2.39 -10.41
CA ARG A 107 8.58 -1.28 -9.60
C ARG A 107 7.51 -0.92 -8.59
N LEU A 108 7.88 -0.75 -7.32
CA LEU A 108 6.97 -0.22 -6.31
C LEU A 108 7.36 1.21 -5.95
N VAL A 109 6.37 2.10 -5.92
CA VAL A 109 6.51 3.48 -5.45
C VAL A 109 5.68 3.61 -4.17
N CYS A 110 6.34 3.83 -3.04
CA CYS A 110 5.70 4.00 -1.73
C CYS A 110 5.82 5.44 -1.23
#